data_AF-A0A0U3EBW6-F1
#
_entry.id   AF-A0A0U3EBW6-F1
#
_cell.length_a   1.000
_cell.length_b   1.000
_cell.length_c   1.000
_cell.angle_alpha   90.00
_cell.angle_beta   90.00
_cell.angle_gamma   90.00
#
_symmetry.space_group_name_H-M   'P 1'
#
loop_
_entity.id
_entity.type
_entity.pdbx_description
1 polymer ?
#
loop_
_entity_poly.entity_id
_entity_poly.type
_entity_poly.pdbx_seq_one_letter_code
_entity_poly.pdbx_strand_id
1 'polypeptide(L)'
;MSKLKIVLLAIVLIAVVLLVSTIFSPVLIVAEDSGEDASIDMAAKFTILGGFDWIYPGSSFNAAGETLHNVHLNHPENPYGAAQDIISYTYHYTPHIIVSVNNAAAEAIFGASIIDDIRANDAYNGYAGNDKVPGTMSRGDAVDIAMNKNGMNVFQIPIQILLGNIHFIFV
;
A
#
# COMPACT_ATOMS: atom_id res chain seq x y z
N MET A 1 38.77 13.72 7.32
CA MET A 1 37.90 12.63 6.80
C MET A 1 37.84 12.77 5.28
N SER A 2 37.95 11.69 4.48
CA SER A 2 37.91 11.82 3.01
C SER A 2 36.52 12.26 2.54
N LYS A 3 36.43 12.97 1.41
CA LYS A 3 35.14 13.44 0.85
C LYS A 3 34.13 12.31 0.69
N LEU A 4 34.58 11.13 0.28
CA LEU A 4 33.76 9.91 0.19
C LEU A 4 33.15 9.51 1.54
N LYS A 5 33.93 9.54 2.63
CA LYS A 5 33.43 9.23 3.98
C LYS A 5 32.40 10.24 4.47
N ILE A 6 32.57 11.52 4.11
CA ILE A 6 31.61 12.58 4.46
C ILE A 6 30.29 12.37 3.70
N VAL A 7 30.37 12.06 2.41
CA VAL A 7 29.18 11.78 1.58
C VAL A 7 28.45 10.53 2.09
N LEU A 8 29.17 9.44 2.38
CA LEU A 8 28.58 8.23 2.94
C LEU A 8 27.90 8.51 4.29
N LEU A 9 28.55 9.27 5.18
CA LEU A 9 27.97 9.65 6.46
C LEU A 9 26.68 10.48 6.28
N ALA A 10 26.67 11.42 5.34
CA ALA A 10 25.49 12.23 5.04
C ALA A 10 24.33 11.37 4.51
N ILE A 11 24.60 10.41 3.60
CA ILE A 11 23.58 9.49 3.08
C ILE A 11 22.99 8.64 4.20
N VAL A 12 23.85 8.06 5.05
CA VAL A 12 23.40 7.27 6.20
C VAL A 12 22.54 8.12 7.15
N LEU A 13 22.95 9.36 7.42
CA LEU A 13 22.20 10.25 8.29
C LEU A 13 20.81 10.56 7.70
N ILE A 14 20.72 10.85 6.40
CA ILE A 14 19.44 11.09 5.71
C ILE A 14 18.55 9.86 5.80
N ALA A 15 19.09 8.67 5.52
CA ALA A 15 18.35 7.42 5.62
C ALA A 15 17.83 7.16 7.04
N VAL A 16 18.65 7.43 8.07
CA VAL A 16 18.23 7.30 9.47
C VAL A 16 17.12 8.30 9.81
N VAL A 17 17.24 9.56 9.40
CA VAL A 17 16.20 10.57 9.65
C VAL A 17 14.87 10.17 8.99
N LEU A 18 14.90 9.69 7.74
CA LEU A 18 13.71 9.18 7.04
C LEU A 18 13.12 7.94 7.73
N LEU A 19 13.95 7.02 8.22
CA LEU A 19 13.47 5.85 8.96
C LEU A 19 12.84 6.24 10.29
N VAL A 20 13.43 7.19 11.02
CA VAL A 20 12.89 7.68 12.29
C VAL A 20 11.59 8.47 12.10
N SER A 21 11.43 9.22 11.00
CA SER A 21 10.17 9.92 10.71
C SER A 21 9.00 8.94 10.53
N THR A 22 9.25 7.70 10.07
CA THR A 22 8.20 6.66 9.96
C THR A 22 7.54 6.29 11.29
N ILE A 23 8.13 6.66 12.44
CA ILE A 23 7.55 6.45 13.77
C ILE A 23 6.36 7.39 14.01
N PHE A 24 6.47 8.65 13.59
CA PHE A 24 5.50 9.72 13.88
C PHE A 24 4.62 10.05 12.69
N SER A 25 5.11 9.80 11.48
CA SER A 25 4.38 9.90 10.24
C SER A 25 4.52 8.55 9.53
N PRO A 26 3.53 7.66 9.60
CA PRO A 26 3.61 6.35 8.97
C PRO A 26 3.80 6.41 7.45
N VAL A 27 4.25 5.31 6.86
CA VAL A 27 4.18 5.11 5.41
C VAL A 27 2.81 4.53 5.07
N LEU A 28 2.13 5.07 4.08
CA LEU A 28 0.93 4.44 3.51
C LEU A 28 1.36 3.61 2.30
N ILE A 29 0.96 2.36 2.23
CA ILE A 29 1.20 1.48 1.09
C ILE A 29 -0.15 1.21 0.46
N VAL A 30 -0.27 1.44 -0.85
CA VAL A 30 -1.51 1.27 -1.61
C VAL A 30 -1.27 0.30 -2.76
N ALA A 31 -2.19 -0.66 -2.91
CA ALA A 31 -2.23 -1.56 -4.05
C ALA A 31 -3.29 -1.04 -5.02
N GLU A 32 -2.85 -0.72 -6.24
CA GLU A 32 -3.66 -0.05 -7.24
C GLU A 32 -4.07 -1.01 -8.34
N ASP A 33 -5.36 -1.02 -8.66
CA ASP A 33 -5.87 -1.71 -9.83
C ASP A 33 -5.77 -0.80 -11.06
N SER A 34 -4.67 -0.92 -11.78
CA SER A 34 -4.40 -0.17 -13.01
C SER A 34 -5.27 -0.61 -14.21
N GLY A 35 -6.10 -1.64 -14.06
CA GLY A 35 -6.83 -2.29 -15.15
C GLY A 35 -8.24 -1.75 -15.38
N GLU A 36 -9.06 -1.63 -14.34
CA GLU A 36 -10.49 -1.35 -14.52
C GLU A 36 -10.92 0.08 -14.19
N ASP A 37 -10.30 0.82 -13.27
CA ASP A 37 -10.66 2.23 -12.99
C ASP A 37 -9.57 3.01 -12.21
N ALA A 38 -8.32 2.51 -12.18
CA ALA A 38 -7.23 3.05 -11.34
C ALA A 38 -7.62 3.15 -9.86
N SER A 39 -8.37 2.18 -9.32
CA SER A 39 -8.84 2.20 -7.93
C SER A 39 -7.77 1.72 -6.94
N ILE A 40 -7.97 2.01 -5.65
CA ILE A 40 -7.14 1.43 -4.57
C ILE A 40 -7.89 0.25 -3.97
N ASP A 41 -7.41 -0.96 -4.23
CA ASP A 41 -8.05 -2.21 -3.83
C ASP A 41 -7.63 -2.66 -2.42
N MET A 42 -6.38 -2.35 -2.06
CA MET A 42 -5.83 -2.62 -0.73
C MET A 42 -4.96 -1.47 -0.26
N ALA A 43 -4.92 -1.25 1.05
CA ALA A 43 -3.98 -0.33 1.65
C ALA A 43 -3.45 -0.87 2.98
N ALA A 44 -2.27 -0.42 3.38
CA ALA A 44 -1.70 -0.73 4.68
C ALA A 44 -0.91 0.47 5.21
N LYS A 45 -0.97 0.67 6.52
CA LYS A 45 -0.07 1.55 7.25
C LYS A 45 1.18 0.75 7.61
N PHE A 46 2.35 1.33 7.39
CA PHE A 46 3.61 0.79 7.88
C PHE A 46 4.29 1.75 8.85
N THR A 47 4.74 1.22 9.99
CA THR A 47 5.64 1.91 10.92
C THR A 47 6.80 1.00 11.28
N ILE A 48 7.98 1.57 11.53
CA ILE A 48 9.16 0.75 11.87
C ILE A 48 9.03 -0.03 13.19
N LEU A 49 8.18 0.44 14.12
CA LEU A 49 7.97 -0.21 15.41
C LEU A 49 6.74 -1.14 15.42
N GLY A 50 5.70 -0.80 14.66
CA GLY A 50 4.43 -1.54 14.63
C GLY A 50 4.29 -2.52 13.47
N GLY A 51 5.16 -2.44 12.47
CA GLY A 51 5.01 -3.25 11.25
C GLY A 51 3.85 -2.76 10.38
N PHE A 52 3.15 -3.70 9.75
CA PHE A 52 2.05 -3.45 8.83
C PHE A 52 0.70 -3.57 9.53
N ASP A 53 -0.16 -2.56 9.37
CA ASP A 53 -1.56 -2.59 9.78
C ASP A 53 -2.45 -2.39 8.55
N TRP A 54 -3.38 -3.31 8.32
CA TRP A 54 -4.28 -3.27 7.17
C TRP A 54 -5.29 -2.13 7.24
N ILE A 55 -5.55 -1.54 6.08
CA ILE A 55 -6.54 -0.49 5.85
C ILE A 55 -7.51 -0.98 4.78
N TYR A 56 -8.80 -0.79 5.03
CA TYR A 56 -9.83 -1.13 4.07
C TYR A 56 -10.23 0.13 3.27
N PRO A 57 -9.86 0.24 1.97
CA PRO A 57 -10.04 1.49 1.23
C PRO A 57 -11.50 1.92 1.06
N GLY A 58 -12.43 0.96 1.00
CA GLY A 58 -13.86 1.23 0.86
C GLY A 58 -14.53 1.84 2.10
N SER A 59 -13.95 1.65 3.30
CA SER A 59 -14.45 2.25 4.55
C SER A 59 -13.58 3.40 5.06
N SER A 60 -12.57 3.80 4.29
CA SER A 60 -11.72 4.95 4.58
C SER A 60 -12.25 6.14 3.80
N PHE A 61 -12.67 7.20 4.49
CA PHE A 61 -13.33 8.34 3.85
C PHE A 61 -12.86 9.69 4.41
N ASN A 62 -13.04 10.76 3.65
CA ASN A 62 -12.87 12.13 4.14
C ASN A 62 -14.20 12.73 4.62
N ALA A 63 -14.17 13.98 5.08
CA ALA A 63 -15.37 14.70 5.52
C ALA A 63 -16.48 14.80 4.46
N ALA A 64 -16.15 14.70 3.16
CA ALA A 64 -17.11 14.72 2.06
C ALA A 64 -17.70 13.33 1.74
N GLY A 65 -17.23 12.26 2.39
CA GLY A 65 -17.67 10.89 2.13
C GLY A 65 -16.97 10.23 0.93
N GLU A 66 -15.94 10.86 0.38
CA GLU A 66 -15.13 10.28 -0.70
C GLU A 66 -14.20 9.22 -0.13
N THR A 67 -14.15 8.05 -0.78
CA THR A 67 -13.42 6.89 -0.27
C THR A 67 -12.00 6.81 -0.83
N LEU A 68 -11.09 6.16 -0.08
CA LEU A 68 -9.74 5.86 -0.56
C LEU A 68 -9.79 4.98 -1.81
N HIS A 69 -10.76 4.06 -1.90
CA HIS A 69 -10.93 3.18 -3.05
C HIS A 69 -11.10 3.95 -4.37
N ASN A 70 -11.85 5.05 -4.35
CA ASN A 70 -12.20 5.83 -5.53
C ASN A 70 -11.31 7.08 -5.70
N VAL A 71 -10.17 7.16 -5.03
CA VAL A 71 -9.42 8.42 -4.92
C VAL A 71 -8.92 8.93 -6.28
N HIS A 72 -8.53 8.04 -7.20
CA HIS A 72 -8.13 8.39 -8.56
C HIS A 72 -9.30 8.87 -9.43
N LEU A 73 -10.52 8.40 -9.15
CA LEU A 73 -11.72 8.86 -9.84
C LEU A 73 -12.18 10.23 -9.30
N ASN A 74 -12.14 10.40 -7.98
CA ASN A 74 -12.61 11.62 -7.32
C ASN A 74 -11.60 12.77 -7.46
N HIS A 75 -10.29 12.45 -7.46
CA HIS A 75 -9.19 13.42 -7.47
C HIS A 75 -8.12 13.06 -8.52
N PRO A 76 -8.45 13.02 -9.83
CA PRO A 76 -7.52 12.56 -10.87
C PRO A 76 -6.25 13.41 -10.99
N GLU A 77 -6.30 14.68 -10.61
CA GLU A 77 -5.16 15.61 -10.67
C GLU A 77 -4.21 15.48 -9.46
N ASN A 78 -4.71 14.99 -8.32
CA ASN A 78 -3.91 14.83 -7.10
C ASN A 78 -4.45 13.69 -6.21
N PRO A 79 -4.42 12.44 -6.69
CA PRO A 79 -5.01 11.31 -5.97
C PRO A 79 -4.27 11.02 -4.66
N TYR A 80 -2.95 11.20 -4.65
CA TYR A 80 -2.12 10.91 -3.47
C TYR A 80 -2.24 11.96 -2.37
N GLY A 81 -2.44 13.24 -2.71
CA GLY A 81 -2.79 14.27 -1.72
C GLY A 81 -4.15 13.99 -1.08
N ALA A 82 -5.15 13.63 -1.88
CA ALA A 82 -6.46 13.24 -1.36
C ALA A 82 -6.40 11.96 -0.50
N ALA A 83 -5.54 11.00 -0.85
CA ALA A 83 -5.30 9.81 -0.03
C ALA A 83 -4.71 10.19 1.35
N GLN A 84 -3.74 11.11 1.41
CA GLN A 84 -3.19 11.62 2.68
C GLN A 84 -4.28 12.26 3.55
N ASP A 85 -5.16 13.06 2.95
CA ASP A 85 -6.29 13.70 3.63
C ASP A 85 -7.30 12.67 4.18
N ILE A 86 -7.70 11.70 3.36
CA ILE A 86 -8.62 10.62 3.76
C ILE A 86 -8.05 9.83 4.94
N ILE A 87 -6.76 9.48 4.88
CA ILE A 87 -6.09 8.74 5.95
C ILE A 87 -5.97 9.58 7.22
N SER A 88 -5.63 10.86 7.09
CA SER A 88 -5.57 11.79 8.22
C SER A 88 -6.94 11.96 8.89
N TYR A 89 -8.02 11.96 8.10
CA TYR A 89 -9.37 12.05 8.62
C TYR A 89 -9.83 10.74 9.29
N THR A 90 -9.70 9.60 8.61
CA THR A 90 -10.24 8.30 9.08
C THR A 90 -9.42 7.73 10.22
N TYR A 91 -8.09 7.78 10.12
CA TYR A 91 -7.17 7.07 11.01
C TYR A 91 -6.32 8.00 11.88
N HIS A 92 -6.51 9.32 11.77
CA HIS A 92 -5.85 10.33 12.62
C HIS A 92 -4.32 10.27 12.61
N TYR A 93 -3.74 9.89 11.47
CA TYR A 93 -2.32 10.01 11.20
C TYR A 93 -2.09 10.55 9.80
N THR A 94 -0.99 11.27 9.60
CA THR A 94 -0.65 11.85 8.30
C THR A 94 0.56 11.13 7.73
N PRO A 95 0.42 10.37 6.64
CA PRO A 95 1.57 9.76 5.98
C PRO A 95 2.44 10.82 5.30
N HIS A 96 3.76 10.63 5.32
CA HIS A 96 4.75 11.47 4.62
C HIS A 96 5.26 10.81 3.33
N ILE A 97 5.05 9.51 3.22
CA ILE A 97 5.37 8.71 2.04
C ILE A 97 4.16 7.84 1.75
N ILE A 98 3.75 7.83 0.49
CA ILE A 98 2.82 6.86 -0.07
C ILE A 98 3.61 5.98 -1.03
N VAL A 99 3.51 4.66 -0.87
CA VAL A 99 4.09 3.67 -1.77
C VAL A 99 2.95 3.04 -2.57
N SER A 100 2.85 3.37 -3.86
CA SER A 100 1.92 2.71 -4.77
C SER A 100 2.55 1.45 -5.38
N VAL A 101 1.76 0.38 -5.46
CA VAL A 101 2.12 -0.90 -6.08
C VAL A 101 0.99 -1.29 -7.04
N ASN A 102 1.27 -1.35 -8.33
CA ASN A 102 0.27 -1.74 -9.32
C ASN A 102 0.17 -3.27 -9.51
N ASN A 103 -0.80 -3.71 -10.31
CA ASN A 103 -1.03 -5.13 -10.64
C ASN A 103 0.25 -5.83 -11.17
N ALA A 104 0.98 -5.19 -12.09
CA ALA A 104 2.19 -5.79 -12.67
C ALA A 104 3.28 -6.04 -11.61
N ALA A 105 3.45 -5.13 -10.66
CA ALA A 105 4.38 -5.34 -9.54
C ALA A 105 3.88 -6.46 -8.62
N ALA A 106 2.59 -6.46 -8.27
CA ALA A 106 2.01 -7.49 -7.41
C ALA A 106 2.16 -8.89 -8.01
N GLU A 107 1.85 -9.06 -9.30
CA GLU A 107 1.98 -10.34 -10.01
C GLU A 107 3.45 -10.80 -10.10
N ALA A 108 4.38 -9.88 -10.37
CA ALA A 108 5.80 -10.23 -10.45
C ALA A 108 6.37 -10.68 -9.09
N ILE A 109 5.92 -10.04 -8.00
CA ILE A 109 6.43 -10.31 -6.65
C ILE A 109 5.75 -11.54 -6.03
N PHE A 110 4.44 -11.70 -6.21
CA PHE A 110 3.64 -12.69 -5.49
C PHE A 110 2.98 -13.75 -6.38
N GLY A 111 3.11 -13.63 -7.71
CA GLY A 111 2.49 -14.52 -8.69
C GLY A 111 1.15 -14.02 -9.22
N ALA A 112 0.80 -14.45 -10.43
CA ALA A 112 -0.36 -13.95 -11.19
C ALA A 112 -1.73 -14.21 -10.54
N SER A 113 -1.84 -15.17 -9.62
CA SER A 113 -3.10 -15.53 -8.93
C SER A 113 -3.26 -14.88 -7.56
N ILE A 114 -2.33 -14.02 -7.13
CA ILE A 114 -2.32 -13.55 -5.72
C ILE A 114 -3.61 -12.82 -5.34
N ILE A 115 -4.15 -11.97 -6.24
CA ILE A 115 -5.38 -11.22 -5.98
C ILE A 115 -6.58 -12.17 -5.87
N ASP A 116 -6.67 -13.16 -6.76
CA ASP A 116 -7.72 -14.18 -6.73
C ASP A 116 -7.61 -15.09 -5.49
N ASP A 117 -6.38 -15.45 -5.08
CA ASP A 117 -6.11 -16.23 -3.88
C ASP A 117 -6.47 -15.46 -2.60
N ILE A 118 -6.21 -14.16 -2.54
CA ILE A 118 -6.64 -13.28 -1.43
C ILE A 118 -8.16 -13.24 -1.37
N ARG A 119 -8.81 -12.95 -2.52
CA ARG A 119 -10.26 -12.87 -2.63
C ARG A 119 -10.95 -14.19 -2.29
N ALA A 120 -10.33 -15.34 -2.60
CA ALA A 120 -10.88 -16.65 -2.26
C ALA A 120 -10.90 -16.97 -0.75
N ASN A 121 -10.00 -16.35 0.02
CA ASN A 121 -9.85 -16.63 1.46
C ASN A 121 -10.57 -15.61 2.36
N ASP A 122 -10.83 -14.39 1.89
CA ASP A 122 -11.43 -13.31 2.68
C ASP A 122 -12.94 -13.49 2.97
N ALA A 123 -13.33 -13.35 4.24
CA ALA A 123 -14.68 -13.58 4.77
C ALA A 123 -15.54 -12.33 5.01
N TYR A 124 -14.95 -11.14 5.10
CA TYR A 124 -15.69 -10.00 5.66
C TYR A 124 -16.10 -8.98 4.59
N ASN A 125 -17.43 -8.91 4.39
CA ASN A 125 -18.26 -7.81 3.89
C ASN A 125 -17.56 -6.69 3.11
N GLY A 126 -17.57 -6.81 1.77
CA GLY A 126 -17.30 -5.67 0.90
C GLY A 126 -16.97 -5.97 -0.55
N TYR A 127 -17.77 -6.83 -1.20
CA TYR A 127 -18.24 -6.59 -2.58
C TYR A 127 -19.70 -7.02 -2.59
N ALA A 128 -20.62 -6.08 -2.87
CA ALA A 128 -22.06 -6.31 -2.86
C ALA A 128 -22.56 -7.19 -4.01
N GLY A 129 -21.77 -8.17 -4.48
CA GLY A 129 -22.04 -8.86 -5.74
C GLY A 129 -21.53 -10.29 -5.89
N ASN A 130 -21.07 -10.99 -4.85
CA ASN A 130 -20.67 -12.40 -5.06
C ASN A 130 -20.99 -13.33 -3.89
N ASP A 131 -22.05 -14.11 -4.05
CA ASP A 131 -22.52 -15.16 -3.13
C ASP A 131 -21.61 -16.41 -3.12
N LYS A 132 -20.46 -16.36 -3.81
CA LYS A 132 -19.59 -17.52 -4.09
C LYS A 132 -18.26 -17.51 -3.34
N VAL A 133 -18.02 -16.56 -2.44
CA VAL A 133 -16.79 -16.52 -1.65
C VAL A 133 -17.12 -17.02 -0.24
N PRO A 134 -16.76 -18.27 0.13
CA PRO A 134 -17.14 -18.87 1.41
C PRO A 134 -16.30 -18.35 2.60
N GLY A 135 -15.49 -17.31 2.40
CA GLY A 135 -14.33 -16.98 3.23
C GLY A 135 -14.62 -17.05 4.73
N THR A 136 -13.63 -17.50 5.51
CA THR A 136 -13.78 -17.71 6.97
C THR A 136 -12.85 -16.85 7.83
N MET A 137 -11.99 -16.02 7.23
CA MET A 137 -10.97 -15.20 7.90
C MET A 137 -10.98 -13.72 7.46
N SER A 138 -10.29 -12.85 8.20
CA SER A 138 -10.17 -11.44 7.84
C SER A 138 -9.33 -11.24 6.57
N ARG A 139 -9.49 -10.13 5.85
CA ARG A 139 -8.69 -9.82 4.66
C ARG A 139 -7.18 -9.84 4.94
N GLY A 140 -6.76 -9.40 6.11
CA GLY A 140 -5.35 -9.46 6.51
C GLY A 140 -4.84 -10.90 6.59
N ASP A 141 -5.61 -11.78 7.24
CA ASP A 141 -5.27 -13.20 7.33
C ASP A 141 -5.29 -13.88 5.95
N ALA A 142 -6.24 -13.50 5.08
CA ALA A 142 -6.34 -13.99 3.71
C ALA A 142 -5.11 -13.62 2.88
N VAL A 143 -4.59 -12.39 3.04
CA VAL A 143 -3.35 -11.94 2.42
C VAL A 143 -2.16 -12.73 2.93
N ASP A 144 -2.01 -12.87 4.25
CA ASP A 144 -0.90 -13.62 4.83
C ASP A 144 -0.88 -15.07 4.36
N ILE A 145 -2.03 -15.73 4.25
CA ILE A 145 -2.13 -17.11 3.73
C ILE A 145 -1.78 -17.17 2.24
N ALA A 146 -2.31 -16.26 1.42
CA ALA A 146 -2.05 -16.24 -0.01
C ALA A 146 -0.55 -16.01 -0.31
N MET A 147 0.08 -15.08 0.41
CA MET A 147 1.51 -14.79 0.29
C MET A 147 2.38 -15.98 0.75
N ASN A 148 2.03 -16.63 1.87
CA ASN A 148 2.75 -17.80 2.36
C ASN A 148 2.67 -19.00 1.40
N LYS A 149 1.56 -19.14 0.66
CA LYS A 149 1.33 -20.25 -0.27
C LYS A 149 2.05 -20.07 -1.61
N ASN A 150 2.06 -18.85 -2.16
CA ASN A 150 2.65 -18.58 -3.47
C ASN A 150 4.16 -18.33 -3.40
N GLY A 151 4.69 -17.95 -2.23
CA GLY A 151 6.07 -17.53 -2.08
C GLY A 151 6.31 -16.15 -2.69
N MET A 152 7.28 -15.42 -2.17
CA MET A 152 7.57 -14.05 -2.59
C MET A 152 8.90 -13.99 -3.34
N ASN A 153 8.87 -13.49 -4.58
CA ASN A 153 10.07 -13.17 -5.34
C ASN A 153 10.57 -11.77 -4.99
N VAL A 154 11.26 -11.67 -3.85
CA VAL A 154 11.78 -10.39 -3.33
C VAL A 154 12.74 -9.67 -4.28
N PHE A 155 13.38 -10.37 -5.23
CA PHE A 155 14.24 -9.75 -6.23
C PHE A 155 13.46 -8.93 -7.26
N GLN A 156 12.16 -9.17 -7.42
CA GLN A 156 11.32 -8.38 -8.30
C GLN A 156 11.06 -6.99 -7.72
N ILE A 157 11.06 -6.79 -6.40
CA ILE A 157 10.81 -5.48 -5.78
C ILE A 157 11.71 -4.37 -6.38
N PRO A 158 13.05 -4.46 -6.36
CA PRO A 158 13.90 -3.42 -6.96
C PRO A 158 13.71 -3.30 -8.48
N ILE A 159 13.40 -4.38 -9.19
CA ILE A 159 13.15 -4.35 -10.63
C ILE A 159 11.86 -3.58 -10.94
N GLN A 160 10.79 -3.85 -10.20
CA GLN A 160 9.49 -3.20 -10.38
C GLN A 160 9.51 -1.72 -9.98
N ILE A 161 10.36 -1.34 -9.01
CA ILE A 161 10.67 0.08 -8.74
C ILE A 161 11.31 0.75 -9.96
N LEU A 162 12.30 0.11 -10.58
CA LEU A 162 12.99 0.66 -11.76
C LEU A 162 12.10 0.71 -13.01
N LEU A 163 11.15 -0.21 -13.13
CA LEU A 163 10.16 -0.22 -14.21
C LEU A 163 9.03 0.79 -13.99
N GLY A 164 8.96 1.43 -12.82
CA GLY A 164 7.88 2.37 -12.50
C GLY A 164 6.55 1.68 -12.23
N ASN A 165 6.58 0.45 -11.70
CA ASN A 165 5.38 -0.25 -11.22
C ASN A 165 5.20 -0.15 -9.69
N ILE A 166 6.27 0.29 -9.00
CA ILE A 166 6.24 0.69 -7.60
C ILE A 166 6.70 2.15 -7.52
N HIS A 167 5.87 3.02 -6.96
CA HIS A 167 6.15 4.45 -6.85
C HIS A 167 6.30 4.87 -5.40
N PHE A 168 7.28 5.72 -5.12
CA PHE A 168 7.42 6.42 -3.84
C PHE A 168 6.99 7.87 -4.04
N ILE A 169 5.85 8.24 -3.47
CA ILE A 169 5.30 9.59 -3.50
C ILE A 169 5.55 10.23 -2.14
N PHE A 170 6.30 11.33 -2.12
CA PHE A 170 6.50 12.14 -0.93
C PHE A 170 5.38 13.18 -0.85
N VAL A 171 4.68 13.18 0.29
CA VAL A 171 3.49 14.01 0.55
C VAL A 171 3.64 14.79 1.85
#